data_AF-A0A0W0RRP2-F1
#
_entry.id   AF-A0A0W0RRP2-F1
#
_cell.length_a   1.000
_cell.length_b   1.000
_cell.length_c   1.000
_cell.angle_alpha   90.00
_cell.angle_beta   90.00
_cell.angle_gamma   90.00
#
_symmetry.space_group_name_H-M   'P 1'
#
loop_
_entity.id
_entity.type
_entity.pdbx_description
1 polymer ?
#
loop_
_entity_poly.entity_id
_entity_poly.type
_entity_poly.pdbx_seq_one_letter_code
_entity_poly.pdbx_strand_id
1 'polypeptide(L)' 'MFQWLLRLLFVISGSIASWFVGREELKFPVVQMVIAVILFTLIISVIAFWPEIKSWYKRIRK' A
#
# COMPACT_ATOMS: atom_id res chain seq x y z
N MET A 1 -14.80 4.04 -12.15
CA MET A 1 -13.67 3.07 -12.22
C MET A 1 -12.66 3.28 -11.09
N PHE A 2 -12.21 4.52 -10.83
CA PHE A 2 -11.26 4.86 -9.74
C PHE A 2 -11.71 4.43 -8.33
N GLN A 3 -13.02 4.47 -8.05
CA GLN A 3 -13.59 4.02 -6.77
C GLN A 3 -13.32 2.54 -6.46
N TRP A 4 -13.22 1.68 -7.48
CA TRP A 4 -12.95 0.26 -7.28
C TRP A 4 -11.50 0.01 -6.84
N LEU A 5 -10.56 0.79 -7.39
CA LEU A 5 -9.15 0.75 -6.98
C LEU A 5 -8.97 1.18 -5.53
N LEU A 6 -9.61 2.28 -5.12
CA LEU A 6 -9.58 2.73 -3.73
C LEU A 6 -10.22 1.70 -2.79
N ARG A 7 -11.31 1.04 -3.22
CA ARG A 7 -11.92 -0.06 -2.44
C ARG A 7 -10.96 -1.21 -2.23
N LEU A 8 -10.27 -1.67 -3.27
CA LEU A 8 -9.26 -2.73 -3.14
C LEU A 8 -8.14 -2.31 -2.19
N LEU A 9 -7.64 -1.08 -2.31
CA LEU A 9 -6.64 -0.53 -1.40
C LEU A 9 -7.14 -0.57 0.05
N PHE A 10 -8.37 -0.14 0.30
CA PHE A 10 -8.95 -0.14 1.65
C PHE A 10 -9.18 -1.55 2.19
N VAL A 11 -9.59 -2.51 1.36
CA VAL A 11 -9.71 -3.92 1.74
C VAL A 11 -8.35 -4.47 2.17
N ILE A 12 -7.31 -4.27 1.35
CA ILE A 12 -5.95 -4.73 1.65
C ILE A 12 -5.43 -4.06 2.93
N SER A 13 -5.61 -2.74 3.06
CA SER A 13 -5.18 -2.00 4.26
C SER A 13 -5.88 -2.49 5.52
N GLY A 14 -7.19 -2.82 5.45
CA GLY A 14 -7.96 -3.33 6.58
C GLY A 14 -7.53 -4.74 6.99
N SER A 15 -7.23 -5.59 6.01
CA SER A 15 -6.65 -6.92 6.27
C SER A 15 -5.30 -6.82 6.98
N ILE A 16 -4.41 -5.95 6.51
CA ILE A 16 -3.10 -5.73 7.14
C ILE A 16 -3.26 -5.10 8.52
N ALA A 17 -4.13 -4.10 8.68
CA ALA A 17 -4.40 -3.45 9.97
C ALA A 17 -4.90 -4.46 11.02
N SER A 18 -5.70 -5.45 10.60
CA SER A 18 -6.21 -6.50 11.48
C SER A 18 -5.14 -7.43 12.05
N TRP A 19 -3.94 -7.45 11.47
CA TRP A 19 -2.80 -8.18 12.03
C TRP A 19 -2.11 -7.41 13.15
N PHE A 20 -2.25 -6.08 13.19
CA PHE A 20 -1.59 -5.22 14.18
C PHE A 20 -2.52 -4.78 15.31
N VAL A 21 -3.81 -4.57 15.02
CA VAL A 21 -4.79 -4.05 15.98
C VAL A 21 -6.10 -4.81 15.87
N GLY A 22 -6.72 -5.10 17.01
CA GLY A 22 -8.05 -5.71 17.08
C GLY A 22 -9.11 -4.85 16.39
N ARG A 23 -10.01 -5.46 15.62
CA ARG A 23 -11.07 -4.75 14.87
C ARG A 23 -12.03 -3.95 15.74
N GLU A 24 -12.11 -4.28 17.03
CA GLU A 24 -13.01 -3.64 18.00
C GLU A 24 -12.37 -2.44 18.70
N GLU A 25 -11.08 -2.19 18.46
CA GLU A 25 -10.39 -1.06 19.07
C GLU A 25 -10.67 0.25 18.33
N LEU A 26 -10.82 1.34 19.11
CA LEU A 26 -11.00 2.70 18.60
C LEU A 26 -9.85 3.17 17.70
N LYS A 27 -8.66 2.57 17.84
CA LYS A 27 -7.46 2.90 17.05
C LYS A 27 -7.43 2.22 15.68
N PHE A 28 -8.28 1.23 15.44
CA PHE A 28 -8.28 0.45 14.20
C PHE A 28 -8.42 1.32 12.94
N PRO A 29 -9.36 2.29 12.86
CA PRO A 29 -9.48 3.15 11.69
C PRO A 29 -8.23 4.01 11.43
N VAL A 30 -7.56 4.46 12.50
CA VAL A 30 -6.32 5.25 12.38
C VAL A 30 -5.19 4.41 11.82
N VAL A 31 -5.01 3.18 12.32
CA VAL A 31 -3.98 2.26 11.84
C VAL A 31 -4.26 1.83 10.41
N GLN A 32 -5.51 1.53 10.07
CA GLN A 32 -5.92 1.26 8.70
C GLN A 32 -5.60 2.44 7.77
N MET A 33 -5.89 3.68 8.18
CA MET A 33 -5.58 4.87 7.39
C MET A 33 -4.07 5.00 7.14
N VAL A 34 -3.24 4.84 8.17
CA VAL A 34 -1.78 4.92 8.05
C VAL A 34 -1.27 3.87 7.06
N ILE A 35 -1.74 2.63 7.17
CA ILE A 35 -1.38 1.55 6.24
C ILE A 35 -1.84 1.88 4.82
N ALA A 36 -3.06 2.40 4.66
CA ALA A 36 -3.58 2.78 3.34
C ALA A 36 -2.72 3.86 2.68
N VAL A 37 -2.28 4.88 3.43
CA VAL A 37 -1.37 5.92 2.90
C VAL A 37 -0.03 5.32 2.50
N ILE A 38 0.57 4.46 3.33
CA ILE A 38 1.86 3.81 3.01
C ILE A 38 1.74 2.98 1.73
N LEU A 39 0.69 2.16 1.61
CA LEU A 39 0.44 1.34 0.41
C LEU A 39 0.23 2.22 -0.82
N PHE A 40 -0.54 3.30 -0.69
CA PHE A 40 -0.78 4.23 -1.79
C PHE A 40 0.51 4.90 -2.26
N THR A 41 1.32 5.39 -1.33
CA THR A 41 2.62 5.99 -1.62
C THR A 41 3.56 4.98 -2.28
N LEU A 42 3.58 3.72 -1.83
CA LEU A 42 4.36 2.67 -2.48
C LEU A 42 3.90 2.40 -3.91
N ILE A 43 2.59 2.31 -4.15
CA ILE A 43 2.03 2.11 -5.49
C ILE A 43 2.45 3.26 -6.41
N ILE A 44 2.28 4.51 -5.97
CA ILE A 44 2.69 5.69 -6.76
C ILE A 44 4.20 5.67 -6.99
N SER A 45 5.00 5.37 -5.97
CA SER A 45 6.46 5.33 -6.09
C SER A 45 6.89 4.26 -7.10
N VAL A 46 6.29 3.07 -7.06
CA VAL A 46 6.59 2.00 -8.03
C VAL A 46 6.21 2.43 -9.45
N ILE A 47 5.08 3.12 -9.63
CA ILE A 47 4.65 3.60 -10.95
C ILE A 47 5.57 4.72 -11.44
N ALA A 48 5.85 5.71 -10.61
CA ALA A 48 6.67 6.88 -10.95
C ALA A 48 8.13 6.49 -11.25
N PHE A 49 8.71 5.63 -10.43
CA PHE A 49 10.10 5.19 -10.56
C PHE A 49 10.25 3.87 -11.32
N TRP A 50 9.20 3.35 -11.97
CA TRP A 50 9.23 2.10 -12.74
C TRP A 50 10.43 1.98 -13.70
N PRO A 51 10.76 2.99 -14.55
CA PRO A 51 11.89 2.86 -15.46
C PRO A 51 13.24 2.79 -14.73
N GLU A 52 13.41 3.57 -13.66
CA GLU A 52 14.63 3.57 -12.85
C GLU A 52 14.81 2.24 -12.12
N ILE A 53 13.75 1.73 -11.48
CA ILE A 53 13.70 0.42 -10.81
C ILE A 53 14.07 -0.69 -11.80
N LYS A 54 13.50 -0.69 -13.02
CA LYS A 54 13.82 -1.67 -14.06
C LYS A 54 15.29 -1.58 -14.50
N SER A 55 15.82 -0.36 -14.65
CA SER A 55 17.22 -0.12 -15.02
C SER A 55 18.20 -0.59 -13.92
N TRP A 56 17.82 -0.38 -12.66
CA TRP A 56 18.62 -0.76 -11.50
C TRP A 56 18.62 -2.28 -11.31
N TYR A 57 17.46 -2.91 -11.44
CA TYR A 57 17.34 -4.37 -11.42
C TYR A 57 18.18 -5.04 -12.51
N LYS A 58 18.18 -4.50 -13.74
CA LYS A 58 19.01 -5.02 -14.84
C LYS A 58 20.52 -4.87 -14.59
N ARG A 59 20.93 -3.84 -13.84
CA ARG A 59 22.34 -3.63 -13.44
C ARG A 59 22.80 -4.58 -12.35
N ILE A 60 21.93 -4.90 -11.38
CA ILE A 60 22.27 -5.83 -10.29
C ILE A 60 22.34 -7.29 -10.77
N ARG A 61 21.55 -7.64 -11.79
CA ARG A 61 21.51 -8.99 -12.38
C ARG A 61 22.65 -9.30 -13.37
N LYS A 62 23.57 -8.36 -13.60
CA LYS A 62 24.67 -8.46 -14.55
C LYS A 62 26.00 -8.53 -13.79
#